data_AF-A0A2S4RXS1-F1
#
_entry.id   AF-A0A2S4RXS1-F1
#
_cell.length_a   1.000
_cell.length_b   1.000
_cell.length_c   1.000
_cell.angle_alpha   90.00
_cell.angle_beta   90.00
_cell.angle_gamma   90.00
#
_symmetry.space_group_name_H-M   'P 1'
#
loop_
_entity.id
_entity.type
_entity.pdbx_description
1 polymer ?
#
loop_
_entity_poly.entity_id
_entity_poly.type
_entity_poly.pdbx_seq_one_letter_code
_entity_poly.pdbx_strand_id
1 'polypeptide(L)'
;MNTLQTVGTVRGGQSNHGDFYMPAEIRHLGGMPLYRAVAWWGLLTGKAFSREQVCQAFRVDQRRASGVLNYLCHRYHHDDITFESYSRHLPGGHRQLTIRILAVKESAKRPASPTPSTPRRRSIPTGDNADRLMARWLLSRPSGNDEARLAAWKAACPVPEDAL
;
A
#
# COMPACT_ATOMS: atom_id res chain seq x y z
N MET A 1 -35.03 14.52 17.30
CA MET A 1 -35.22 13.15 17.80
C MET A 1 -34.74 12.18 16.71
N ASN A 2 -33.99 11.16 17.12
CA ASN A 2 -32.97 10.43 16.34
C ASN A 2 -33.43 9.76 15.04
N THR A 3 -32.72 10.06 13.94
CA THR A 3 -32.77 9.29 12.70
C THR A 3 -31.88 8.06 12.83
N LEU A 4 -32.47 6.88 12.72
CA LEU A 4 -31.78 5.58 12.75
C LEU A 4 -30.73 5.51 11.64
N GLN A 5 -29.45 5.47 12.02
CA GLN A 5 -28.35 5.18 11.11
C GLN A 5 -28.41 3.71 10.69
N THR A 6 -28.90 3.45 9.49
CA THR A 6 -28.84 2.13 8.87
C THR A 6 -27.36 1.80 8.63
N VAL A 7 -26.84 0.79 9.32
CA VAL A 7 -25.44 0.35 9.27
C VAL A 7 -25.27 -0.55 8.03
N GLY A 8 -24.50 -0.10 7.04
CA GLY A 8 -24.21 -0.88 5.83
C GLY A 8 -22.79 -1.42 5.84
N THR A 9 -22.60 -2.62 6.38
CA THR A 9 -21.31 -3.32 6.33
C THR A 9 -21.13 -3.94 4.95
N VAL A 10 -20.06 -3.57 4.23
CA VAL A 10 -19.70 -4.19 2.96
C VAL A 10 -18.69 -5.28 3.25
N ARG A 11 -19.10 -6.54 3.04
CA ARG A 11 -18.18 -7.69 3.11
C ARG A 11 -17.18 -7.63 1.96
N GLY A 12 -15.90 -7.56 2.29
CA GLY A 12 -14.84 -7.67 1.30
C GLY A 12 -14.78 -9.10 0.78
N GLY A 13 -15.08 -9.31 -0.52
CA GLY A 13 -15.07 -10.64 -1.15
C GLY A 13 -13.70 -11.30 -1.31
N GLN A 14 -12.66 -10.80 -0.63
CA GLN A 14 -11.32 -11.39 -0.63
C GLN A 14 -10.87 -11.58 0.83
N SER A 15 -10.46 -12.79 1.19
CA SER A 15 -10.08 -13.17 2.57
C SER A 15 -8.95 -12.33 3.19
N ASN A 16 -8.11 -11.68 2.37
CA ASN A 16 -7.08 -10.72 2.82
C ASN A 16 -7.55 -9.26 2.86
N HIS A 17 -8.74 -8.98 2.33
CA HIS A 17 -9.41 -7.69 2.44
C HIS A 17 -10.52 -7.84 3.49
N GLY A 18 -10.14 -7.84 4.78
CA GLY A 18 -11.10 -7.85 5.89
C GLY A 18 -12.25 -6.86 5.72
N ASP A 19 -13.34 -7.07 6.44
CA ASP A 19 -14.53 -6.22 6.33
C ASP A 19 -14.20 -4.74 6.58
N PHE A 20 -14.90 -3.85 5.89
CA PHE A 20 -14.79 -2.41 6.11
C PHE A 20 -16.17 -1.78 6.12
N TYR A 21 -16.31 -0.71 6.91
CA TYR A 21 -17.54 0.03 6.97
C TYR A 21 -17.63 1.00 5.80
N MET A 22 -18.78 1.04 5.13
CA MET A 22 -19.01 1.97 4.03
C MET A 22 -19.87 3.14 4.55
N PRO A 23 -19.35 4.38 4.54
CA PRO A 23 -20.12 5.57 4.93
C PRO A 23 -21.43 5.67 4.14
N ALA A 24 -22.48 6.15 4.80
CA ALA A 24 -23.81 6.28 4.19
C ALA A 24 -23.80 7.10 2.90
N GLU A 25 -22.91 8.10 2.84
CA GLU A 25 -22.66 8.97 1.68
C GLU A 25 -22.29 8.20 0.42
N ILE A 26 -21.57 7.08 0.54
CA ILE A 26 -21.09 6.31 -0.62
C ILE A 26 -21.77 4.95 -0.78
N ARG A 27 -22.66 4.56 0.15
CA ARG A 27 -23.37 3.27 0.09
C ARG A 27 -24.15 3.05 -1.21
N HIS A 28 -24.61 4.13 -1.85
CA HIS A 28 -25.35 4.07 -3.10
C HIS A 28 -24.47 3.67 -4.31
N LEU A 29 -23.15 3.81 -4.20
CA LEU A 29 -22.20 3.47 -5.27
C LEU A 29 -21.87 1.96 -5.36
N GLY A 30 -22.43 1.13 -4.47
CA GLY A 30 -22.30 -0.33 -4.53
C GLY A 30 -20.98 -0.92 -4.02
N GLY A 31 -20.76 -2.22 -4.26
CA GLY A 31 -19.58 -2.96 -3.80
C GLY A 31 -18.32 -2.61 -4.61
N MET A 32 -17.42 -1.83 -4.01
CA MET A 32 -16.15 -1.43 -4.62
C MET A 32 -14.98 -1.69 -3.68
N PRO A 33 -13.72 -1.79 -4.19
CA PRO A 33 -12.56 -1.95 -3.31
C PRO A 33 -12.34 -0.71 -2.44
N LEU A 34 -11.83 -0.92 -1.22
CA LEU A 34 -11.66 0.11 -0.20
C LEU A 34 -10.96 1.39 -0.70
N TYR A 35 -9.90 1.28 -1.51
CA TYR A 35 -9.18 2.45 -2.03
C TYR A 35 -10.07 3.34 -2.90
N ARG A 36 -11.00 2.74 -3.64
CA ARG A 36 -11.93 3.45 -4.51
C ARG A 36 -13.07 4.06 -3.72
N ALA A 37 -13.54 3.36 -2.69
CA ALA A 37 -14.51 3.89 -1.74
C ALA A 37 -13.95 5.12 -1.03
N VAL A 38 -12.68 5.08 -0.60
CA VAL A 38 -11.97 6.22 -0.01
C VAL A 38 -11.82 7.37 -1.01
N ALA A 39 -11.52 7.09 -2.27
CA ALA A 39 -11.41 8.13 -3.30
C ALA A 39 -12.75 8.84 -3.54
N TRP A 40 -13.85 8.09 -3.70
CA TRP A 40 -15.20 8.64 -3.84
C TRP A 40 -15.63 9.44 -2.61
N TRP A 41 -15.37 8.91 -1.42
CA TRP A 41 -15.65 9.61 -0.18
C TRP A 41 -14.87 10.94 -0.08
N GLY A 42 -13.59 10.92 -0.47
CA GLY A 42 -12.76 12.12 -0.56
C GLY A 42 -13.30 13.15 -1.53
N LEU A 43 -13.79 12.70 -2.69
CA LEU A 43 -14.40 13.57 -3.69
C LEU A 43 -15.70 14.21 -3.18
N LEU A 44 -16.59 13.42 -2.56
CA LEU A 44 -17.84 13.92 -1.98
C LEU A 44 -17.61 14.89 -0.82
N THR A 45 -16.59 14.62 0.01
CA THR A 45 -16.24 15.49 1.13
C THR A 45 -15.58 16.79 0.65
N GLY A 46 -14.92 16.78 -0.51
CA GLY A 46 -14.25 17.94 -1.13
C GLY A 46 -13.05 18.50 -0.35
N LYS A 47 -12.68 17.86 0.77
CA LYS A 47 -11.63 18.27 1.70
C LYS A 47 -10.44 17.33 1.63
N ALA A 48 -9.27 17.84 2.01
CA ALA A 48 -8.10 17.01 2.22
C ALA A 48 -8.28 16.16 3.49
N PHE A 49 -8.05 14.85 3.39
CA PHE A 49 -8.20 13.92 4.51
C PHE A 49 -6.89 13.21 4.82
N SER A 50 -6.70 12.90 6.10
CA SER A 50 -5.57 12.14 6.60
C SER A 50 -5.95 10.69 6.85
N ARG A 51 -4.94 9.88 7.19
CA ARG A 51 -5.12 8.49 7.63
C ARG A 51 -6.12 8.35 8.78
N GLU A 52 -6.13 9.27 9.74
CA GLU A 52 -7.05 9.23 10.89
C GLU A 52 -8.50 9.41 10.45
N GLN A 53 -8.74 10.33 9.52
CA GLN A 53 -10.07 10.58 8.96
C GLN A 53 -10.60 9.34 8.22
N VAL A 54 -9.73 8.65 7.47
CA VAL A 54 -10.06 7.37 6.81
C VAL A 54 -10.36 6.27 7.83
N CYS A 55 -9.54 6.16 8.86
CA CYS A 55 -9.73 5.22 9.97
C CYS A 55 -11.10 5.42 10.63
N GLN A 56 -11.48 6.67 10.89
CA GLN A 56 -12.75 7.01 11.52
C GLN A 56 -13.96 6.76 10.60
N ALA A 57 -13.88 7.20 9.34
CA ALA A 57 -14.98 7.09 8.39
C ALA A 57 -15.26 5.64 7.98
N PHE A 58 -14.21 4.85 7.72
CA PHE A 58 -14.32 3.48 7.23
C PHE A 58 -14.20 2.42 8.33
N ARG A 59 -13.97 2.85 9.58
CA ARG A 59 -13.73 1.97 10.76
C ARG A 59 -12.68 0.89 10.47
N VAL A 60 -11.60 1.28 9.81
CA VAL A 60 -10.48 0.41 9.46
C VAL A 60 -9.28 0.71 10.33
N ASP A 61 -8.41 -0.27 10.54
CA ASP A 61 -7.16 -0.06 11.28
C ASP A 61 -6.24 0.98 10.60
N GLN A 62 -5.45 1.65 11.42
CA GLN A 62 -4.52 2.69 10.98
C GLN A 62 -3.49 2.17 9.96
N ARG A 63 -2.99 0.93 10.10
CA ARG A 63 -2.10 0.29 9.12
C ARG A 63 -2.78 0.13 7.77
N ARG A 64 -4.07 -0.19 7.78
CA ARG A 64 -4.87 -0.40 6.58
C ARG A 64 -5.15 0.92 5.87
N ALA A 65 -5.51 1.96 6.62
CA ALA A 65 -5.66 3.31 6.10
C ALA A 65 -4.35 3.83 5.49
N SER A 66 -3.20 3.64 6.16
CA SER A 66 -1.88 3.94 5.59
C SER A 66 -1.65 3.21 4.27
N GLY A 67 -1.98 1.92 4.22
CA GLY A 67 -1.83 1.11 3.01
C GLY A 67 -2.65 1.63 1.83
N VAL A 68 -3.87 2.10 2.08
CA VAL A 68 -4.74 2.71 1.07
C VAL A 68 -4.15 4.03 0.55
N LEU A 69 -3.72 4.92 1.44
CA LEU A 69 -3.10 6.20 1.04
C LEU A 69 -1.83 5.95 0.23
N ASN A 70 -0.98 5.02 0.68
CA ASN A 70 0.23 4.65 -0.03
C ASN A 70 -0.08 4.05 -1.40
N TYR A 71 -1.10 3.19 -1.49
CA TYR A 71 -1.56 2.62 -2.76
C TYR A 71 -1.99 3.70 -3.75
N LEU A 72 -2.80 4.67 -3.29
CA LEU A 72 -3.22 5.81 -4.12
C LEU A 72 -2.02 6.63 -4.61
N CYS A 73 -1.05 6.92 -3.74
CA CYS A 73 0.10 7.74 -4.12
C CYS A 73 1.12 7.05 -5.03
N HIS A 74 1.44 5.76 -4.80
CA HIS A 74 2.62 5.12 -5.42
C HIS A 74 2.28 3.97 -6.36
N ARG A 75 1.10 3.37 -6.24
CA ARG A 75 0.77 2.14 -6.96
C ARG A 75 -0.41 2.32 -7.92
N TYR A 76 -1.08 3.46 -7.84
CA TYR A 76 -2.17 3.81 -8.72
C TYR A 76 -1.62 4.54 -9.95
N HIS A 77 -1.53 3.83 -11.07
CA HIS A 77 -1.04 4.35 -12.35
C HIS A 77 -2.18 4.58 -13.37
N HIS A 78 -3.44 4.61 -12.91
CA HIS A 78 -4.58 4.79 -13.79
C HIS A 78 -5.04 6.25 -13.77
N ASP A 79 -5.32 6.85 -14.93
CA ASP A 79 -5.84 8.23 -15.07
C ASP A 79 -7.32 8.39 -14.67
N ASP A 80 -7.85 7.43 -13.89
CA ASP A 80 -9.23 7.45 -13.42
C ASP A 80 -9.37 8.18 -12.08
N ILE A 81 -8.31 8.39 -11.30
CA ILE A 81 -8.39 9.13 -10.02
C ILE A 81 -7.33 10.22 -10.03
N THR A 82 -7.77 11.46 -9.96
CA THR A 82 -6.91 12.63 -9.82
C THR A 82 -6.89 13.06 -8.36
N PHE A 83 -5.70 13.17 -7.78
CA PHE A 83 -5.52 13.54 -6.39
C PHE A 83 -4.32 14.46 -6.20
N GLU A 84 -4.37 15.26 -5.15
CA GLU A 84 -3.24 16.04 -4.64
C GLU A 84 -2.81 15.44 -3.31
N SER A 85 -1.51 15.19 -3.15
CA SER A 85 -0.94 14.72 -1.89
C SER A 85 -0.08 15.80 -1.27
N TYR A 86 -0.33 16.11 -0.01
CA TYR A 86 0.43 17.06 0.77
C TYR A 86 0.96 16.41 2.03
N SER A 87 2.19 16.75 2.37
CA SER A 87 2.80 16.32 3.61
C SER A 87 2.86 17.48 4.58
N ARG A 88 2.18 17.36 5.71
CA ARG A 88 2.21 18.37 6.78
C ARG A 88 3.16 17.93 7.89
N HIS A 89 4.04 18.83 8.32
CA HIS A 89 4.81 18.63 9.54
C HIS A 89 3.94 18.96 10.74
N LEU A 90 3.83 18.01 11.67
CA LEU A 90 3.13 18.20 12.94
C LEU A 90 4.15 18.56 14.03
N PRO A 91 3.71 19.30 15.06
CA PRO A 91 4.50 19.48 16.28
C PRO A 91 4.87 18.10 16.85
N GLY A 92 6.16 17.87 17.12
CA GLY A 92 6.67 16.57 17.56
C GLY A 92 7.46 15.78 16.50
N GLY A 93 7.81 16.40 15.35
CA GLY A 93 8.70 15.78 14.35
C GLY A 93 8.03 14.73 13.47
N HIS A 94 6.72 14.52 13.64
CA HIS A 94 5.96 13.58 12.84
C HIS A 94 5.45 14.24 11.55
N ARG A 95 5.40 13.45 10.49
CA ARG A 95 4.99 13.88 9.15
C ARG A 95 3.68 13.21 8.79
N GLN A 96 2.63 14.00 8.56
CA GLN A 96 1.29 13.50 8.24
C GLN A 96 1.00 13.66 6.76
N LEU A 97 0.76 12.52 6.09
CA LEU A 97 0.28 12.50 4.71
C LEU A 97 -1.20 12.83 4.68
N THR A 98 -1.56 13.83 3.90
CA THR A 98 -2.93 14.26 3.64
C THR A 98 -3.18 14.20 2.14
N ILE A 99 -4.32 13.64 1.73
CA ILE A 99 -4.69 13.51 0.32
C ILE A 99 -5.99 14.27 0.09
N ARG A 100 -6.06 15.02 -1.01
CA ARG A 100 -7.28 15.63 -1.53
C ARG A 100 -7.60 15.00 -2.87
N ILE A 101 -8.83 14.53 -3.04
CA ILE A 101 -9.28 13.97 -4.32
C ILE A 101 -9.92 15.09 -5.14
N LEU A 102 -9.47 15.26 -6.37
CA LEU A 102 -9.97 16.29 -7.29
C LEU A 102 -11.02 15.72 -8.25
N ALA A 103 -10.81 14.49 -8.74
CA ALA A 103 -11.74 13.83 -9.64
C ALA A 103 -11.62 12.32 -9.51
N VAL A 104 -12.76 11.63 -9.65
CA VAL A 104 -12.82 10.17 -9.78
C VAL A 104 -13.68 9.87 -11.01
N LYS A 105 -13.09 9.28 -12.03
CA LYS A 105 -13.79 8.74 -13.18
C LYS A 105 -14.39 7.39 -12.79
N GLU A 106 -15.62 7.19 -13.22
CA GLU A 106 -16.22 5.87 -13.20
C GLU A 106 -15.52 5.02 -14.26
N SER A 107 -14.46 4.29 -13.86
CA SER A 107 -13.85 3.30 -14.75
C SER A 107 -14.96 2.43 -15.33
N ALA A 108 -15.04 2.37 -16.65
CA ALA A 108 -15.92 1.45 -17.35
C ALA A 108 -15.78 0.07 -16.68
N LYS A 109 -16.90 -0.40 -16.14
CA LYS A 109 -17.03 -1.63 -15.34
C LYS A 109 -16.27 -2.75 -16.05
N ARG A 110 -15.04 -3.08 -15.63
CA ARG A 110 -14.36 -4.26 -16.15
C ARG A 110 -15.20 -5.45 -15.71
N PRO A 111 -15.76 -6.25 -16.63
CA PRO A 111 -16.54 -7.41 -16.24
C PRO A 111 -15.66 -8.29 -15.36
N ALA A 112 -16.22 -8.71 -14.22
CA ALA A 112 -15.54 -9.57 -13.27
C ALA A 112 -15.17 -10.89 -13.96
N SER A 113 -13.98 -10.97 -14.53
CA SER A 113 -13.37 -12.23 -14.88
C SER A 113 -12.99 -12.90 -13.56
N PRO A 114 -13.53 -14.09 -13.22
CA PRO A 114 -13.12 -14.85 -12.07
C PRO A 114 -11.79 -15.51 -12.38
N THR A 115 -10.71 -14.73 -12.48
CA THR A 115 -9.37 -15.31 -12.49
C THR A 115 -8.98 -15.60 -11.05
N PRO A 116 -8.66 -16.85 -10.68
CA PRO A 116 -8.09 -17.15 -9.38
C PRO A 116 -6.81 -16.32 -9.27
N SER A 117 -6.80 -15.40 -8.31
CA SER A 117 -5.61 -14.63 -7.95
C SER A 117 -4.61 -15.61 -7.36
N THR A 118 -3.81 -16.23 -8.22
CA THR A 118 -2.56 -16.86 -7.80
C THR A 118 -1.77 -15.77 -7.05
N PRO A 119 -1.26 -16.04 -5.83
CA PRO A 119 -0.51 -15.04 -5.10
C PRO A 119 0.69 -14.62 -5.94
N ARG A 120 0.59 -13.44 -6.56
CA ARG A 120 1.64 -12.87 -7.40
C ARG A 120 2.80 -12.57 -6.47
N ARG A 121 3.74 -13.52 -6.41
CA ARG A 121 5.06 -13.37 -5.79
C ARG A 121 5.57 -12.01 -6.21
N ARG A 122 5.86 -11.13 -5.25
CA ARG A 122 6.46 -9.82 -5.52
C ARG A 122 7.69 -10.06 -6.39
N SER A 123 7.62 -9.71 -7.66
CA SER A 123 8.81 -9.52 -8.47
C SER A 123 9.50 -8.30 -7.86
N ILE A 124 10.40 -8.56 -6.91
CA ILE A 124 11.36 -7.60 -6.44
C ILE A 124 12.02 -7.05 -7.71
N PRO A 125 12.11 -5.72 -7.90
CA PRO A 125 12.88 -5.16 -9.00
C PRO A 125 14.21 -5.90 -9.01
N THR A 126 14.65 -6.37 -10.17
CA THR A 126 16.00 -6.89 -10.33
C THR A 126 16.94 -5.71 -10.13
N GLY A 127 17.14 -5.31 -8.87
CA GLY A 127 18.31 -4.60 -8.42
C GLY A 127 19.50 -5.43 -8.85
N ASP A 128 20.50 -4.71 -9.32
CA ASP A 128 21.65 -5.18 -10.07
C ASP A 128 22.10 -6.57 -9.62
N ASN A 129 22.44 -7.42 -10.59
CA ASN A 129 22.93 -8.78 -10.33
C ASN A 129 24.00 -8.79 -9.20
N ALA A 130 24.79 -7.71 -9.11
CA ALA A 130 25.73 -7.41 -8.03
C ALA A 130 25.11 -7.47 -6.61
N ASP A 131 23.98 -6.80 -6.36
CA ASP A 131 23.31 -6.80 -5.05
C ASP A 131 22.87 -8.20 -4.62
N ARG A 132 22.36 -8.98 -5.57
CA ARG A 132 21.93 -10.36 -5.32
C ARG A 132 23.12 -11.29 -5.06
N LEU A 133 24.22 -11.10 -5.78
CA LEU A 133 25.46 -11.85 -5.57
C LEU A 133 26.09 -11.50 -4.21
N MET A 134 26.11 -10.21 -3.85
CA MET A 134 26.55 -9.73 -2.54
C MET A 134 25.72 -10.31 -1.40
N ALA A 135 24.38 -10.24 -1.51
CA ALA A 135 23.49 -10.79 -0.50
C ALA A 135 23.68 -12.31 -0.33
N ARG A 136 23.84 -13.05 -1.44
CA ARG A 136 24.10 -14.50 -1.39
C ARG A 136 25.45 -14.81 -0.74
N TRP A 137 26.50 -14.06 -1.07
CA TRP A 137 27.82 -14.22 -0.49
C TRP A 137 27.83 -13.93 1.02
N LEU A 138 27.20 -12.83 1.47
CA LEU A 138 27.08 -12.49 2.90
C LEU A 138 26.39 -13.58 3.72
N LEU A 139 25.32 -14.16 3.18
CA LEU A 139 24.57 -15.24 3.85
C LEU A 139 25.33 -16.57 3.88
N SER A 140 26.29 -16.79 2.98
CA SER A 140 27.17 -17.98 3.00
C SER A 140 28.35 -17.87 3.97
N ARG A 141 28.41 -16.81 4.79
CA ARG A 141 29.48 -16.63 5.77
C ARG A 141 29.50 -17.79 6.76
N PRO A 142 30.64 -18.52 6.89
CA PRO A 142 30.78 -19.56 7.89
C PRO A 142 30.61 -18.98 9.30
N SER A 143 29.83 -19.64 10.15
CA SER A 143 29.80 -19.36 11.58
C SER A 143 30.77 -20.32 12.29
N GLY A 144 31.79 -19.78 12.95
CA GLY A 144 32.84 -20.55 13.62
C GLY A 144 34.21 -19.86 13.58
N ASN A 145 35.16 -20.34 14.40
CA ASN A 145 36.51 -19.79 14.51
C ASN A 145 37.50 -20.41 13.49
N ASP A 146 36.96 -20.96 12.40
CA ASP A 146 37.71 -21.69 11.37
C ASP A 146 38.34 -20.69 10.38
N GLU A 147 39.54 -20.21 10.71
CA GLU A 147 40.23 -19.14 9.96
C GLU A 147 40.40 -19.48 8.48
N ALA A 148 40.67 -20.75 8.14
CA ALA A 148 40.82 -21.20 6.77
C ALA A 148 39.52 -21.03 5.96
N ARG A 149 38.36 -21.30 6.57
CA ARG A 149 37.05 -21.15 5.91
C ARG A 149 36.65 -19.69 5.81
N LEU A 150 37.02 -18.86 6.79
CA LEU A 150 36.83 -17.42 6.75
C LEU A 150 37.72 -16.76 5.67
N ALA A 151 38.97 -17.20 5.53
CA ALA A 151 39.88 -16.73 4.49
C ALA A 151 39.38 -17.10 3.09
N ALA A 152 38.95 -18.35 2.88
CA ALA A 152 38.37 -18.80 1.63
C ALA A 152 37.07 -18.07 1.28
N TRP A 153 36.21 -17.79 2.27
CA TRP A 153 34.99 -17.00 2.08
C TRP A 153 35.30 -15.55 1.69
N LYS A 154 36.30 -14.90 2.32
CA LYS A 154 36.77 -13.55 1.96
C LYS A 154 37.32 -13.50 0.53
N ALA A 155 38.11 -14.50 0.12
CA ALA A 155 38.65 -14.58 -1.24
C ALA A 155 37.57 -14.80 -2.31
N ALA A 156 36.43 -15.39 -1.96
CA ALA A 156 35.29 -15.59 -2.85
C ALA A 156 34.34 -14.38 -2.94
N CYS A 157 34.76 -13.21 -2.43
CA CYS A 157 33.96 -11.98 -2.44
C CYS A 157 33.74 -11.47 -3.87
N PRO A 158 32.49 -11.30 -4.34
CA PRO A 158 32.21 -10.85 -5.72
C PRO A 158 32.45 -9.35 -5.98
N VAL A 159 33.17 -8.63 -5.13
CA VAL A 159 33.40 -7.18 -5.30
C VAL A 159 34.47 -6.98 -6.39
N PRO A 160 34.22 -6.16 -7.43
CA PRO A 160 35.27 -5.79 -8.38
C PRO A 160 36.34 -4.96 -7.65
N GLU A 161 37.61 -5.32 -7.82
CA GLU A 161 38.75 -4.68 -7.13
C GLU A 161 38.92 -3.17 -7.43
N ASP A 162 38.19 -2.63 -8.42
CA ASP A 162 38.29 -1.22 -8.87
C ASP A 162 37.43 -0.21 -8.05
N ALA A 163 36.91 -0.60 -6.88
CA ALA A 163 36.05 0.25 -6.05
C ALA A 163 36.71 0.77 -4.76
N LEU A 164 38.04 0.92 -4.76
CA LEU A 164 38.83 1.55 -3.68
C LEU A 164 39.44 2.89 -4.13
#